data_AF-A0AAE1FXX2-F1
#
_entry.id   AF-A0AAE1FXX2-F1
#
_cell.length_a   1.000
_cell.length_b   1.000
_cell.length_c   1.000
_cell.angle_alpha   90.00
_cell.angle_beta   90.00
_cell.angle_gamma   90.00
#
_symmetry.space_group_name_H-M   'P 1'
#
loop_
_entity.id
_entity.type
_entity.pdbx_description
1 polymer ?
#
loop_
_entity_poly.entity_id
_entity_poly.type
_entity_poly.pdbx_seq_one_letter_code
_entity_poly.pdbx_strand_id
1 'polypeptide(L)'
;MYGDTVKSNILLTVELTPIVTVAIALEIINLLCTFMISLNPVVQSVEEAFNVPAKFGWKRVVTRSVIVMCQILIGITVPSFGKILNLIGGSLITICTFILPPLMYMKLADDRSDPKWPIRKIEPWERILLVEIMIVGVLGGLCSTLTSAYDVVVTSFSSSCFTEFNTCSDPT
;
A
#
# COMPACT_ATOMS: atom_id res chain seq x y z
N MET A 1 6.40 -29.99 -1.40
CA MET A 1 6.15 -30.28 -2.84
C MET A 1 4.81 -29.64 -3.19
N TYR A 2 4.76 -28.78 -4.23
CA TYR A 2 3.84 -27.62 -4.45
C TYR A 2 4.30 -26.26 -3.85
N GLY A 3 5.54 -26.14 -3.38
CA GLY A 3 6.03 -24.89 -2.76
C GLY A 3 6.71 -23.90 -3.73
N ASP A 4 7.46 -24.40 -4.72
CA ASP A 4 8.43 -23.58 -5.46
C ASP A 4 8.01 -23.25 -6.91
N THR A 5 6.80 -23.64 -7.33
CA THR A 5 6.32 -23.44 -8.72
C THR A 5 4.92 -22.80 -8.78
N VAL A 6 4.45 -22.24 -7.66
CA VAL A 6 3.19 -21.49 -7.63
C VAL A 6 3.45 -20.04 -7.98
N LYS A 7 2.79 -19.53 -9.02
CA LYS A 7 2.86 -18.11 -9.35
C LYS A 7 2.25 -17.32 -8.19
N SER A 8 2.75 -16.12 -7.92
CA SER A 8 2.26 -15.25 -6.81
C SER A 8 0.75 -14.98 -6.87
N ASN A 9 0.15 -15.18 -8.04
CA ASN A 9 -1.29 -15.17 -8.23
C ASN A 9 -1.84 -16.61 -8.31
N ILE A 10 -2.61 -17.00 -7.30
CA ILE A 10 -3.26 -18.32 -7.21
C ILE A 10 -4.22 -18.60 -8.37
N LEU A 11 -4.80 -17.55 -8.97
CA LEU A 11 -5.74 -17.66 -10.09
C LEU A 11 -5.06 -18.14 -11.38
N LEU A 12 -3.74 -18.00 -11.48
CA LEU A 12 -2.95 -18.48 -12.62
C LEU A 12 -2.50 -19.95 -12.47
N THR A 13 -2.69 -20.53 -11.29
CA THR A 13 -2.23 -21.89 -10.98
C THR A 13 -3.38 -22.90 -10.96
N VAL A 14 -4.63 -22.44 -10.91
CA VAL A 14 -5.82 -23.28 -10.84
C VAL A 14 -6.27 -23.72 -12.25
N GLU A 15 -6.71 -24.97 -12.39
CA GLU A 15 -7.32 -25.44 -13.63
C GLU A 15 -8.65 -24.72 -13.91
N LEU A 16 -8.84 -24.28 -15.16
CA LEU A 16 -10.04 -23.54 -15.57
C LEU A 16 -11.25 -24.46 -15.63
N THR A 17 -12.00 -24.50 -14.52
CA THR A 17 -13.36 -25.05 -14.47
C THR A 17 -14.39 -23.93 -14.64
N PRO A 18 -15.61 -24.20 -15.13
CA PRO A 18 -16.63 -23.16 -15.33
C PRO A 18 -16.97 -22.39 -14.04
N ILE A 19 -16.87 -23.04 -12.87
CA ILE A 19 -17.08 -22.38 -11.57
C ILE A 19 -15.96 -21.37 -11.25
N VAL A 20 -14.71 -21.73 -11.58
CA VAL A 20 -13.52 -20.89 -11.36
C VAL A 20 -13.55 -19.70 -12.31
N THR A 21 -13.99 -19.87 -13.56
CA THR A 21 -14.15 -18.75 -14.51
C THR A 21 -15.15 -17.72 -14.00
N VAL A 22 -16.27 -18.17 -13.42
CA VAL A 22 -17.25 -17.25 -12.79
C VAL A 22 -16.65 -16.54 -11.59
N ALA A 23 -15.88 -17.25 -10.75
CA ALA A 23 -15.20 -16.64 -9.61
C ALA A 23 -14.17 -15.57 -10.04
N ILE A 24 -13.36 -15.86 -11.06
CA ILE A 24 -12.40 -14.90 -11.64
C ILE A 24 -13.13 -13.68 -12.19
N ALA A 25 -14.23 -13.87 -12.94
CA ALA A 25 -15.02 -12.76 -13.47
C ALA A 25 -15.60 -11.89 -12.36
N LEU A 26 -16.14 -12.51 -11.30
CA LEU A 26 -16.67 -11.80 -10.15
C LEU A 26 -15.57 -11.02 -9.39
N GLU A 27 -14.39 -11.61 -9.24
CA GLU A 27 -13.23 -10.96 -8.62
C GLU A 27 -12.77 -9.75 -9.42
N ILE A 28 -12.70 -9.85 -10.75
CA ILE A 28 -12.36 -8.73 -11.63
C ILE A 28 -13.38 -7.58 -11.45
N ILE A 29 -14.68 -7.89 -11.42
CA ILE A 29 -15.73 -6.89 -11.20
C ILE A 29 -15.59 -6.25 -9.81
N ASN A 30 -15.38 -7.06 -8.77
CA ASN A 30 -15.22 -6.59 -7.40
C ASN A 30 -13.99 -5.67 -7.22
N LEU A 31 -12.85 -6.06 -7.80
CA LEU A 31 -11.62 -5.28 -7.76
C LEU A 31 -11.77 -3.97 -8.53
N LEU A 32 -12.39 -3.99 -9.71
CA LEU A 32 -12.65 -2.77 -10.50
C LEU A 32 -13.55 -1.79 -9.72
N CYS A 33 -14.62 -2.30 -9.10
CA CYS A 33 -15.54 -1.49 -8.30
C CYS A 33 -14.83 -0.88 -7.08
N THR A 34 -14.09 -1.71 -6.32
CA THR A 34 -13.36 -1.28 -5.13
C THR A 34 -12.26 -0.27 -5.48
N PHE A 35 -11.57 -0.46 -6.61
CA PHE A 35 -10.58 0.49 -7.12
C PHE A 35 -11.21 1.85 -7.45
N MET A 36 -12.36 1.86 -8.14
CA MET A 36 -13.08 3.11 -8.44
C MET A 36 -13.53 3.85 -7.17
N ILE A 37 -14.08 3.11 -6.20
CA ILE A 37 -14.55 3.69 -4.93
C ILE A 37 -13.38 4.24 -4.11
N SER A 38 -12.27 3.49 -4.02
CA SER A 38 -11.09 3.89 -3.23
C SER A 38 -10.28 5.03 -3.87
N LEU A 39 -10.26 5.14 -5.20
CA LEU A 39 -9.59 6.25 -5.88
C LEU A 39 -10.22 7.61 -5.58
N ASN A 40 -11.54 7.68 -5.43
CA ASN A 40 -12.23 8.95 -5.24
C ASN A 40 -11.75 9.74 -4.00
N PRO A 41 -11.70 9.15 -2.78
CA PRO A 41 -11.16 9.85 -1.61
C PRO A 41 -9.66 10.13 -1.71
N VAL A 42 -8.88 9.28 -2.37
CA VAL A 42 -7.43 9.52 -2.61
C VAL A 42 -7.21 10.75 -3.46
N VAL A 43 -8.00 10.92 -4.53
CA VAL A 43 -7.94 12.12 -5.35
C VAL A 43 -8.39 13.35 -4.56
N GLN A 44 -9.43 13.23 -3.74
CA GLN A 44 -9.92 14.34 -2.92
C GLN A 44 -8.90 14.80 -1.89
N SER A 45 -8.22 13.88 -1.20
CA SER A 45 -7.18 14.23 -0.23
C SER A 45 -5.97 14.91 -0.90
N VAL A 46 -5.61 14.48 -2.11
CA VAL A 46 -4.58 15.15 -2.91
C VAL A 46 -5.06 16.52 -3.42
N GLU A 47 -6.28 16.64 -3.92
CA GLU A 47 -6.88 17.92 -4.35
C GLU A 47 -6.91 18.94 -3.19
N GLU A 48 -7.25 18.50 -1.98
CA GLU A 48 -7.24 19.32 -0.76
C GLU A 48 -5.82 19.72 -0.36
N ALA A 49 -4.87 18.79 -0.38
CA ALA A 49 -3.45 19.08 -0.10
C ALA A 49 -2.86 20.13 -1.07
N PHE A 50 -3.26 20.10 -2.34
CA PHE A 50 -2.85 21.07 -3.36
C PHE A 50 -3.74 22.33 -3.44
N ASN A 51 -4.71 22.50 -2.52
CA ASN A 51 -5.66 23.63 -2.51
C ASN A 51 -6.34 23.85 -3.88
N VAL A 52 -6.68 22.76 -4.57
CA VAL A 52 -7.34 22.85 -5.88
C VAL A 52 -8.78 23.31 -5.67
N PRO A 53 -9.24 24.40 -6.30
CA PRO A 53 -10.59 24.88 -6.12
C PRO A 53 -11.60 23.82 -6.59
N ALA A 54 -12.63 23.56 -5.77
CA ALA A 54 -13.69 22.56 -6.00
C ALA A 54 -14.59 22.82 -7.24
N LYS A 55 -14.23 23.77 -8.11
CA LYS A 55 -14.93 24.05 -9.37
C LYS A 55 -14.46 23.05 -10.42
N PHE A 56 -15.38 22.61 -11.29
CA PHE A 56 -15.04 21.81 -12.48
C PHE A 56 -14.11 22.63 -13.39
N GLY A 57 -12.79 22.47 -13.20
CA GLY A 57 -11.75 23.13 -13.96
C GLY A 57 -10.72 22.12 -14.45
N TRP A 58 -9.95 22.50 -15.48
CA TRP A 58 -8.89 21.67 -16.05
C TRP A 58 -7.88 21.17 -15.01
N LYS A 59 -7.64 21.94 -13.93
CA LYS A 59 -6.78 21.52 -12.81
C LYS A 59 -7.20 20.18 -12.21
N ARG A 60 -8.51 19.91 -12.12
CA ARG A 60 -9.04 18.64 -11.59
C ARG A 60 -8.74 17.45 -12.50
N VAL A 61 -8.88 17.67 -13.81
CA VAL A 61 -8.57 16.65 -14.83
C VAL A 61 -7.08 16.34 -14.81
N VAL A 62 -6.24 17.37 -14.76
CA VAL A 62 -4.78 17.22 -14.68
C VAL A 62 -4.38 16.45 -13.44
N THR A 63 -4.86 16.82 -12.24
CA THR A 63 -4.53 16.11 -11.00
C THR A 63 -4.92 14.63 -11.06
N ARG A 64 -6.13 14.32 -11.56
CA ARG A 64 -6.58 12.93 -11.73
C ARG A 64 -5.72 12.14 -12.71
N SER A 65 -5.40 12.72 -13.86
CA SER A 65 -4.53 12.10 -14.86
C SER A 65 -3.12 11.86 -14.33
N VAL A 66 -2.56 12.80 -13.57
CA VAL A 66 -1.24 12.67 -12.95
C VAL A 66 -1.23 11.52 -11.93
N ILE A 67 -2.24 11.41 -11.07
CA ILE A 67 -2.33 10.33 -10.07
C ILE A 67 -2.40 8.96 -10.76
N VAL A 68 -3.26 8.81 -11.78
CA VAL A 68 -3.37 7.55 -12.54
C VAL A 68 -2.06 7.25 -13.28
N MET A 69 -1.42 8.26 -13.87
CA MET A 69 -0.13 8.09 -14.54
C MET A 69 0.96 7.65 -13.55
N CYS A 70 1.01 8.20 -12.34
CA CYS A 70 1.91 7.74 -11.29
C CYS A 70 1.64 6.28 -10.92
N GLN A 71 0.38 5.87 -10.78
CA GLN A 71 0.03 4.45 -10.51
C GLN A 71 0.51 3.52 -11.62
N ILE A 72 0.33 3.91 -12.88
CA ILE A 72 0.81 3.15 -14.05
C ILE A 72 2.34 3.05 -14.03
N LEU A 73 3.05 4.15 -13.75
CA LEU A 73 4.52 4.15 -13.66
C LEU A 73 5.03 3.20 -12.58
N ILE A 74 4.39 3.20 -11.40
CA ILE A 74 4.72 2.25 -10.31
C ILE A 74 4.49 0.81 -10.78
N GLY A 75 3.39 0.54 -11.48
CA GLY A 75 3.07 -0.78 -12.03
C GLY A 75 4.06 -1.27 -13.10
N ILE A 76 4.60 -0.37 -13.92
CA ILE A 76 5.62 -0.71 -14.93
C ILE A 76 7.00 -0.94 -14.27
N THR A 77 7.30 -0.20 -13.20
CA THR A 77 8.64 -0.23 -12.58
C THR A 77 8.92 -1.52 -11.83
N VAL A 78 7.90 -2.13 -11.21
CA VAL A 78 8.08 -3.32 -10.38
C VAL A 78 7.30 -4.51 -10.96
N PRO A 79 7.97 -5.50 -11.57
CA PRO A 79 7.30 -6.60 -12.29
C PRO A 79 6.64 -7.64 -11.36
N SER A 80 6.81 -7.53 -10.04
CA SER A 80 6.27 -8.46 -9.05
C SER A 80 5.30 -7.80 -8.08
N PHE A 81 4.01 -8.06 -8.28
CA PHE A 81 2.91 -7.54 -7.45
C PHE A 81 3.06 -7.90 -5.95
N GLY A 82 3.48 -9.13 -5.66
CA GLY A 82 3.65 -9.60 -4.27
C GLY A 82 4.71 -8.81 -3.49
N LYS A 83 5.81 -8.42 -4.15
CA LYS A 83 6.88 -7.64 -3.49
C LYS A 83 6.44 -6.21 -3.16
N ILE A 84 5.69 -5.58 -4.07
CA ILE A 84 5.12 -4.25 -3.84
C ILE A 84 4.13 -4.29 -2.68
N LEU A 85 3.22 -5.28 -2.66
CA LEU A 85 2.25 -5.45 -1.58
C LEU A 85 2.91 -5.72 -0.24
N ASN A 86 3.99 -6.52 -0.19
CA ASN A 86 4.74 -6.73 1.04
C ASN A 86 5.41 -5.44 1.53
N LEU A 87 5.97 -4.64 0.62
CA LEU A 87 6.60 -3.38 0.98
C LEU A 87 5.57 -2.36 1.48
N ILE A 88 4.45 -2.19 0.76
CA ILE A 88 3.34 -1.31 1.14
C ILE A 88 2.69 -1.79 2.45
N GLY A 89 2.46 -3.09 2.59
CA GLY A 89 1.86 -3.69 3.77
C GLY A 89 2.76 -3.61 5.00
N GLY A 90 4.04 -3.93 4.86
CA GLY A 90 5.00 -3.87 5.96
C GLY A 90 5.28 -2.45 6.45
N SER A 91 5.23 -1.45 5.56
CA SER A 91 5.50 -0.05 5.92
C SER A 91 4.23 0.73 6.26
N LEU A 92 3.35 0.95 5.28
CA LEU A 92 2.20 1.85 5.40
C LEU A 92 1.14 1.30 6.36
N ILE A 93 0.81 0.01 6.27
CA ILE A 93 -0.20 -0.58 7.18
C ILE A 93 0.33 -0.59 8.62
N THR A 94 1.62 -0.87 8.81
CA THR A 94 2.25 -0.83 10.14
C THR A 94 2.21 0.57 10.75
N ILE A 95 2.55 1.61 9.96
CA ILE A 95 2.46 2.99 10.41
C ILE A 95 1.01 3.36 10.74
N CYS A 96 0.06 3.08 9.85
CA CYS A 96 -1.35 3.43 10.05
C CYS A 96 -2.02 2.66 11.19
N THR A 97 -1.58 1.44 11.50
CA THR A 97 -2.25 0.56 12.49
C THR A 97 -1.59 0.61 13.86
N PHE A 98 -0.26 0.59 13.92
CA PHE A 98 0.47 0.52 15.20
C PHE A 98 0.95 1.87 15.70
N ILE A 99 1.20 2.83 14.81
CA ILE A 99 1.80 4.12 15.18
C ILE A 99 0.73 5.21 15.27
N LEU A 100 -0.11 5.34 14.25
CA LEU A 100 -1.10 6.42 14.16
C LEU A 100 -2.12 6.41 15.31
N PRO A 101 -2.76 5.28 15.68
CA PRO A 101 -3.80 5.31 16.71
C PRO A 101 -3.27 5.64 18.12
N PRO A 102 -2.17 5.02 18.60
CA PRO A 102 -1.58 5.38 19.89
C PRO A 102 -1.08 6.82 19.93
N LEU A 103 -0.46 7.32 18.85
CA LEU A 103 0.01 8.71 18.79
C LEU A 103 -1.15 9.70 18.87
N MET A 104 -2.23 9.48 18.10
CA MET A 104 -3.41 10.33 18.14
C MET A 104 -4.07 10.29 19.51
N TYR A 105 -4.17 9.11 20.14
CA TYR A 105 -4.74 8.97 21.48
C TYR A 105 -3.95 9.74 22.54
N MET A 106 -2.62 9.61 22.56
CA MET A 106 -1.78 10.34 23.51
C MET A 106 -1.83 11.85 23.26
N LYS A 107 -1.76 12.29 22.00
CA LYS A 107 -1.88 13.71 21.65
C LYS A 107 -3.20 14.29 22.11
N LEU A 108 -4.31 13.57 21.92
CA LEU A 108 -5.65 14.04 22.28
C LEU A 108 -5.90 14.02 23.79
N ALA A 109 -5.23 13.14 24.54
CA ALA A 109 -5.31 13.12 26.00
C ALA A 109 -4.42 14.18 26.67
N ASP A 110 -3.29 14.50 26.05
CA ASP A 110 -2.37 15.55 26.51
C ASP A 110 -2.76 16.95 26.05
N ASP A 111 -3.67 17.06 25.08
CA ASP A 111 -4.14 18.35 24.59
C ASP A 111 -4.90 19.11 25.69
N ARG A 112 -4.36 20.28 26.03
CA ARG A 112 -4.92 21.22 27.01
C ARG A 112 -5.25 22.57 26.38
N SER A 113 -5.26 22.66 25.05
CA SER A 113 -5.52 23.90 24.33
C SER A 113 -6.96 24.39 24.53
N ASP A 114 -7.93 23.47 24.59
CA ASP A 114 -9.35 23.82 24.74
C ASP A 114 -9.88 23.57 26.16
N PRO A 115 -10.40 24.60 26.87
CA PRO A 115 -10.93 24.45 28.23
C PRO A 115 -12.25 23.65 28.28
N LYS A 116 -12.91 23.39 27.14
CA LYS A 116 -14.08 22.52 27.03
C LYS A 116 -13.72 21.03 26.90
N TRP A 117 -12.47 20.69 26.60
CA TRP A 117 -12.08 19.31 26.39
C TRP A 117 -11.98 18.57 27.74
N PRO A 118 -12.59 17.38 27.89
CA PRO A 118 -12.52 16.65 29.14
C PRO A 118 -11.09 16.19 29.40
N ILE A 119 -10.52 16.60 30.53
CA ILE A 119 -9.17 16.22 30.95
C ILE A 119 -9.16 14.72 31.27
N ARG A 120 -8.54 13.92 30.41
CA ARG A 120 -8.32 12.49 30.63
C ARG A 120 -6.92 12.30 31.21
N LYS A 121 -6.83 11.86 32.46
CA LYS A 121 -5.57 11.38 33.02
C LYS A 121 -5.39 9.93 32.57
N ILE A 122 -4.46 9.70 31.66
CA ILE A 122 -4.04 8.33 31.31
C ILE A 122 -3.17 7.81 32.45
N GLU A 123 -3.47 6.62 32.95
CA GLU A 123 -2.62 5.97 33.94
C GLU A 123 -1.25 5.63 33.35
N PRO A 124 -0.17 5.67 34.13
CA PRO A 124 1.18 5.46 33.61
C PRO A 124 1.37 4.07 32.98
N TRP A 125 0.63 3.04 33.43
CA TRP A 125 0.70 1.69 32.86
C TRP A 125 0.11 1.61 31.44
N GLU A 126 -1.00 2.31 31.17
CA GLU A 126 -1.60 2.36 29.83
C GLU A 126 -0.69 3.08 28.84
N ARG A 127 -0.02 4.16 29.27
CA ARG A 127 0.97 4.86 28.47
C ARG A 127 2.15 3.95 28.09
N ILE A 128 2.63 3.15 29.04
CA ILE A 128 3.73 2.20 28.79
C ILE A 128 3.32 1.16 27.75
N LEU A 129 2.13 0.57 27.86
CA LEU A 129 1.61 -0.38 26.88
C LEU A 129 1.48 0.23 25.48
N LEU A 130 0.96 1.45 25.37
CA LEU A 130 0.83 2.15 24.08
C LEU A 130 2.20 2.39 23.43
N VAL A 131 3.20 2.75 24.22
CA VAL A 131 4.58 2.94 23.73
C VAL A 131 5.21 1.62 23.33
N GLU A 132 4.99 0.55 24.10
CA GLU A 132 5.47 -0.79 23.77
C GLU A 132 4.92 -1.29 22.44
N ILE A 133 3.61 -1.15 22.21
CA ILE A 133 2.95 -1.54 20.95
C ILE A 133 3.53 -0.75 19.77
N MET A 134 3.81 0.54 19.93
CA MET A 134 4.48 1.34 18.89
C MET A 134 5.90 0.84 18.61
N ILE A 135 6.69 0.51 19.65
CA ILE A 135 8.07 0.01 19.49
C ILE A 135 8.06 -1.33 18.75
N VAL A 136 7.21 -2.28 19.18
CA VAL A 136 7.08 -3.59 18.53
C VAL A 136 6.62 -3.43 17.09
N GLY A 137 5.65 -2.55 16.84
CA GLY A 137 5.19 -2.22 15.49
C GLY A 137 6.31 -1.64 14.61
N VAL A 138 7.09 -0.70 15.12
CA VAL A 138 8.22 -0.10 14.39
C VAL A 138 9.29 -1.15 14.07
N LEU A 139 9.67 -1.98 15.04
CA LEU A 139 10.65 -3.05 14.83
C LEU A 139 10.15 -4.07 13.79
N GLY A 140 8.89 -4.51 13.90
CA GLY A 140 8.26 -5.41 12.94
C GLY A 140 8.15 -4.82 11.54
N GLY A 141 7.79 -3.54 11.44
CA GLY A 141 7.72 -2.79 10.19
C GLY A 141 9.09 -2.60 9.52
N LEU A 142 10.12 -2.27 10.30
CA LEU A 142 11.49 -2.15 9.82
C LEU A 142 12.03 -3.50 9.31
N CYS A 143 11.89 -4.57 10.10
CA CYS A 143 12.35 -5.90 9.69
C CYS A 143 11.66 -6.39 8.41
N SER A 144 10.35 -6.21 8.29
CA SER A 144 9.58 -6.61 7.10
C SER A 144 9.94 -5.77 5.87
N THR A 145 10.10 -4.46 6.04
CA THR A 145 10.48 -3.55 4.94
C THR A 145 11.91 -3.82 4.48
N LEU A 146 12.87 -4.03 5.39
CA LEU A 146 14.26 -4.32 5.03
C LEU A 146 14.40 -5.65 4.30
N THR A 147 13.70 -6.70 4.76
CA THR A 147 13.71 -8.00 4.09
C THR A 147 13.16 -7.88 2.66
N SER A 148 12.02 -7.20 2.51
CA SER A 148 11.40 -6.99 1.20
C SER A 148 12.24 -6.09 0.29
N ALA A 149 12.88 -5.07 0.83
CA ALA A 149 13.74 -4.16 0.07
C ALA A 149 15.00 -4.87 -0.43
N TYR A 150 15.63 -5.70 0.41
CA TYR A 150 16.76 -6.53 -0.01
C TYR A 150 16.38 -7.46 -1.16
N ASP A 151 15.24 -8.15 -1.04
CA ASP A 151 14.74 -9.05 -2.08
C ASP A 151 14.43 -8.31 -3.39
N VAL A 152 13.80 -7.12 -3.33
CA VAL A 152 13.52 -6.29 -4.50
C VAL A 152 14.82 -5.84 -5.18
N VAL A 153 15.79 -5.33 -4.43
CA VAL A 153 17.05 -4.82 -5.00
C VAL A 153 17.84 -5.95 -5.67
N VAL A 154 17.98 -7.09 -5.01
CA VAL A 154 18.74 -8.24 -5.54
C VAL A 154 18.09 -8.80 -6.81
N THR A 155 16.75 -8.86 -6.87
CA THR A 155 16.06 -9.37 -8.07
C THR A 155 15.85 -8.35 -9.18
N SER A 156 15.69 -7.06 -8.88
CA SER A 156 15.58 -6.01 -9.90
C SER A 156 16.84 -5.87 -10.76
N PHE A 157 18.03 -6.17 -10.21
CA PHE A 157 19.27 -6.21 -11.00
C PHE A 157 19.36 -7.43 -11.94
N SER A 158 18.59 -8.50 -11.70
CA SER A 158 18.59 -9.69 -12.56
C SER A 158 17.42 -9.74 -13.56
N SER A 159 16.32 -9.02 -13.32
CA SER A 159 15.09 -9.10 -14.12
C SER A 159 14.36 -7.75 -14.24
N SER A 160 15.06 -6.70 -14.67
CA SER A 160 14.38 -5.50 -15.18
C SER A 160 13.96 -5.75 -16.63
N CYS A 161 12.72 -5.43 -17.01
CA CYS A 161 12.21 -5.57 -18.39
C CYS A 161 13.05 -4.82 -19.44
N PHE A 162 13.85 -3.83 -19.03
CA PHE A 162 14.83 -3.16 -19.89
C PHE A 162 16.01 -4.05 -20.27
N THR A 163 16.40 -4.99 -19.41
CA THR A 163 17.51 -5.92 -19.64
C THR A 163 17.03 -7.14 -20.44
N GLU A 164 15.80 -7.59 -20.22
CA GLU A 164 15.22 -8.76 -20.92
C GLU A 164 14.98 -8.49 -22.42
N PHE A 165 14.76 -7.22 -22.80
CA PHE A 165 14.72 -6.82 -24.21
C PHE A 165 16.08 -6.96 -24.92
N ASN A 166 17.20 -6.80 -24.19
CA ASN A 166 18.56 -6.96 -24.73
C ASN A 166 19.05 -8.42 -24.75
N THR A 167 18.40 -9.34 -24.01
CA THR A 167 18.79 -10.76 -24.01
C THR A 167 18.07 -11.60 -25.07
N CYS A 168 17.09 -11.03 -25.78
CA CYS A 168 16.45 -11.66 -26.94
C CYS A 168 17.22 -11.42 -28.26
N SER A 169 18.39 -10.79 -28.22
CA SER A 169 19.22 -10.49 -29.40
C SER A 169 20.54 -11.27 -29.47
N ASP A 170 20.65 -12.43 -28.82
CA ASP A 170 21.73 -13.39 -29.09
C ASP A 170 21.16 -14.72 -29.63
N PRO A 171 21.20 -14.94 -30.95
CA PRO A 171 21.02 -16.25 -31.53
C PRO A 171 22.39 -16.94 -31.64
N THR A 172 22.72 -17.79 -30.66
CA THR A 172 23.63 -18.93 -30.87
C THR A 172 23.23 -20.10 -29.99
#